data_AF-A0A3B0PC58-F1
#
_entry.id   AF-A0A3B0PC58-F1
#
_cell.length_a   1.000
_cell.length_b   1.000
_cell.length_c   1.000
_cell.angle_alpha   90.00
_cell.angle_beta   90.00
_cell.angle_gamma   90.00
#
_symmetry.space_group_name_H-M   'P 1'
#
loop_
_entity.id
_entity.type
_entity.pdbx_description
1 polymer ?
#
loop_
_entity_poly.entity_id
_entity_poly.type
_entity_poly.pdbx_seq_one_letter_code
_entity_poly.pdbx_strand_id
1 'polypeptide(L)' 'MVNNIVRDIVFEGDFLSLKPLDSLTANFINLVYDKEEFDKVLSQIDLKFYFGTLEKEEILEVIFG' A
#
# COMPACT_ATOMS: atom_id res chain seq x y z
N MET A 1 19.21 11.69 -12.70
CA MET A 1 19.19 10.86 -11.46
C MET A 1 17.88 10.11 -11.47
N VAL A 2 17.94 8.78 -11.36
CA VAL A 2 16.73 7.96 -11.12
C VAL A 2 16.58 7.91 -9.61
N ASN A 3 15.46 8.43 -9.11
CA ASN A 3 15.13 8.32 -7.69
C ASN A 3 14.24 7.09 -7.54
N ASN A 4 14.62 6.16 -6.67
CA ASN A 4 13.85 4.94 -6.39
C ASN A 4 12.66 5.26 -5.48
N ILE A 5 11.74 6.08 -5.99
CA ILE A 5 10.56 6.56 -5.27
C ILE A 5 9.29 6.23 -6.03
N VAL A 6 8.22 5.95 -5.29
CA VAL A 6 6.90 5.72 -5.83
C VAL A 6 6.35 7.02 -6.41
N ARG A 7 6.02 6.99 -7.70
CA ARG A 7 5.39 8.12 -8.40
C ARG A 7 3.88 8.03 -8.42
N ASP A 8 3.37 6.80 -8.49
CA ASP A 8 1.96 6.47 -8.49
C ASP A 8 1.80 5.02 -8.03
N ILE A 9 0.65 4.70 -7.44
CA ILE A 9 0.27 3.34 -7.05
C ILE A 9 -1.25 3.20 -7.05
N VAL A 10 -1.73 2.10 -7.62
CA VAL A 10 -3.14 1.74 -7.66
C VAL A 10 -3.28 0.30 -7.20
N PHE A 11 -4.25 0.07 -6.30
CA PHE A 11 -4.65 -1.28 -5.89
C PHE A 11 -5.98 -1.61 -6.57
N GLU A 12 -5.97 -2.61 -7.45
CA GLU A 12 -7.15 -3.10 -8.15
C GLU A 12 -7.40 -4.56 -7.78
N GLY A 13 -8.66 -4.92 -7.61
CA GLY A 13 -9.06 -6.28 -7.25
C GLY A 13 -10.55 -6.36 -6.91
N ASP A 14 -11.01 -7.56 -6.58
CA ASP A 14 -12.39 -7.86 -6.17
C ASP A 14 -12.61 -7.74 -4.64
N PHE A 15 -11.66 -7.13 -3.94
CA PHE A 15 -11.76 -6.92 -2.49
C PHE A 15 -12.84 -5.88 -2.13
N LEU A 16 -13.52 -6.13 -1.01
CA LEU A 16 -14.59 -5.26 -0.51
C LEU A 16 -14.02 -4.17 0.40
N SER A 17 -13.72 -3.01 -0.19
CA SER A 17 -13.26 -1.85 0.58
C SER A 17 -14.42 -1.11 1.26
N LEU A 18 -14.23 -0.75 2.53
CA LEU A 18 -15.15 0.09 3.30
C LEU A 18 -14.81 1.59 3.20
N LYS A 19 -13.63 1.94 2.65
CA LYS A 19 -13.15 3.31 2.44
C LYS A 19 -12.57 3.52 1.05
N PRO A 20 -12.63 4.73 0.48
CA PRO A 20 -11.89 5.04 -0.75
C PRO A 20 -10.39 4.81 -0.59
N LEU A 21 -9.75 4.21 -1.59
CA LEU A 21 -8.32 3.90 -1.55
C LEU A 21 -7.43 5.13 -1.75
N ASP A 22 -7.96 6.25 -2.26
CA ASP A 22 -7.20 7.48 -2.52
C ASP A 22 -6.42 7.95 -1.27
N SER A 23 -7.04 7.83 -0.09
CA SER A 23 -6.41 8.21 1.17
C SER A 23 -5.30 7.26 1.60
N LEU A 24 -5.36 5.99 1.17
CA LEU A 24 -4.32 4.99 1.39
C LEU A 24 -3.16 5.21 0.41
N THR A 25 -3.46 5.27 -0.89
CA THR A 25 -2.46 5.38 -1.97
C THR A 25 -1.65 6.67 -1.87
N ALA A 26 -2.25 7.77 -1.39
CA ALA A 26 -1.56 9.03 -1.12
C ALA A 26 -0.37 8.90 -0.15
N ASN A 27 -0.38 7.94 0.79
CA ASN A 27 0.73 7.76 1.75
C ASN A 27 1.99 7.18 1.11
N PHE A 28 1.87 6.60 -0.08
CA PHE A 28 3.00 6.01 -0.79
C PHE A 28 3.64 6.99 -1.76
N ILE A 29 2.98 8.08 -2.13
CA ILE A 29 3.53 9.02 -3.12
C ILE A 29 4.80 9.70 -2.57
N ASN A 30 5.89 9.62 -3.34
CA ASN A 30 7.26 10.01 -2.96
C ASN A 30 7.91 9.17 -1.85
N LEU A 31 7.29 8.07 -1.42
CA LEU A 31 7.94 7.09 -0.55
C LEU A 31 9.07 6.38 -1.32
N VAL A 32 10.14 6.01 -0.63
CA VAL A 32 11.18 5.15 -1.22
C VAL A 32 10.56 3.79 -1.55
N TYR A 33 10.82 3.27 -2.75
CA TYR A 33 10.36 1.94 -3.15
C TYR A 33 11.23 0.86 -2.48
N ASP A 34 10.92 0.60 -1.21
CA ASP A 34 11.61 -0.32 -0.31
C ASP A 34 10.61 -1.02 0.61
N LYS A 35 10.82 -2.31 0.89
CA LYS A 35 9.87 -3.14 1.65
C LYS A 35 9.69 -2.66 3.10
N GLU A 36 10.75 -2.16 3.74
CA GLU A 36 10.69 -1.65 5.11
C GLU A 36 9.92 -0.33 5.19
N GLU A 37 10.08 0.54 4.20
CA GLU A 37 9.34 1.80 4.13
C GLU A 37 7.84 1.57 3.88
N PHE A 38 7.50 0.62 3.01
CA PHE A 38 6.11 0.22 2.80
C PHE A 38 5.51 -0.43 4.05
N ASP A 39 6.26 -1.29 4.74
CA ASP A 39 5.83 -1.91 5.99
C ASP A 39 5.49 -0.87 7.07
N LYS A 40 6.33 0.17 7.22
CA LYS A 40 6.09 1.28 8.14
C LYS A 40 4.79 2.01 7.84
N VAL A 41 4.51 2.29 6.56
CA VAL A 41 3.26 2.96 6.15
C VAL A 41 2.05 2.07 6.43
N LEU A 42 2.09 0.81 5.98
CA LEU A 42 0.98 -0.13 6.16
C LEU A 42 0.69 -0.42 7.64
N SER A 43 1.71 -0.44 8.50
CA SER A 43 1.56 -0.67 9.94
C SER A 43 0.85 0.47 10.69
N GLN A 44 0.71 1.64 10.08
CA GLN A 44 -0.01 2.79 10.65
C GLN A 44 -1.48 2.84 10.23
N ILE A 45 -1.91 1.91 9.38
CA ILE A 45 -3.23 1.93 8.74
C ILE A 45 -4.04 0.73 9.23
N ASP A 46 -5.29 0.96 9.58
CA ASP A 46 -6.23 -0.12 9.87
C ASP A 46 -6.73 -0.72 8.55
N LEU A 47 -5.91 -1.64 8.00
CA LEU A 47 -6.04 -2.21 6.65
C LEU A 47 -7.39 -2.91 6.42
N LYS A 48 -8.07 -3.36 7.49
CA LYS A 48 -9.39 -4.00 7.37
C LYS A 48 -10.45 -3.12 6.71
N PHE A 49 -10.30 -1.79 6.81
CA PHE A 49 -11.21 -0.85 6.15
C PHE A 49 -10.97 -0.71 4.65
N TYR A 50 -9.82 -1.16 4.16
CA TYR A 50 -9.41 -1.01 2.76
C TYR A 50 -9.38 -2.36 2.04
N PHE A 51 -8.92 -3.41 2.72
CA PHE A 51 -8.64 -4.72 2.12
C PHE A 51 -9.37 -5.89 2.81
N GLY A 52 -10.31 -5.59 3.73
CA GLY A 52 -11.13 -6.61 4.39
C GLY A 52 -10.31 -7.52 5.30
N THR A 53 -10.08 -8.77 4.88
CA THR A 53 -9.33 -9.77 5.65
C THR A 53 -7.89 -9.95 5.17
N LEU A 54 -7.45 -9.19 4.18
CA LEU A 54 -6.06 -9.26 3.72
C LEU A 54 -5.14 -8.67 4.78
N GLU A 55 -4.09 -9.43 5.07
CA GLU A 55 -3.05 -9.05 6.01
C GLU A 55 -1.96 -8.23 5.31
N LYS A 56 -1.24 -7.45 6.11
CA LYS A 56 -0.15 -6.59 5.63
C LYS A 56 0.89 -7.38 4.84
N GLU A 57 1.24 -8.57 5.30
CA GLU A 57 2.24 -9.44 4.69
C GLU A 57 1.81 -9.88 3.28
N GLU A 58 0.51 -10.15 3.07
CA GLU A 58 -0.02 -10.51 1.75
C GLU A 58 0.07 -9.33 0.78
N ILE A 59 -0.21 -8.11 1.25
CA ILE A 59 -0.07 -6.88 0.45
C ILE A 59 1.39 -6.63 0.09
N LEU A 60 2.31 -6.77 1.05
CA LEU A 60 3.75 -6.61 0.81
C LEU A 60 4.28 -7.65 -0.18
N GLU A 61 3.79 -8.90 -0.12
CA GLU A 61 4.14 -9.93 -1.09
C GLU A 61 3.70 -9.55 -2.50
N VAL A 62 2.47 -9.05 -2.68
CA VAL A 62 1.98 -8.60 -4.00
C VAL A 62 2.83 -7.47 -4.58
N ILE A 63 3.32 -6.55 -3.75
CA ILE A 63 4.10 -5.38 -4.19
C ILE A 63 5.55 -5.73 -4.54
N PHE A 64 6.17 -6.67 -3.81
CA PHE A 64 7.61 -6.94 -3.88
C PHE A 64 7.99 -8.30 -4.48
N GLY A 65 7.05 -9.24 -4.59
CA GLY A 65 7.30 -10.59 -5.12
C GLY A 65 7.75 -11.57 -4.05
#